data_AF-X0RJT3-F1
#
_entry.id   AF-X0RJT3-F1
#
_cell.length_a   1.000
_cell.length_b   1.000
_cell.length_c   1.000
_cell.angle_alpha   90.00
_cell.angle_beta   90.00
_cell.angle_gamma   90.00
#
_symmetry.space_group_name_H-M   'P 1'
#
loop_
_entity.id
_entity.type
_entity.pdbx_description
1 polymer ?
#
loop_
_entity_poly.entity_id
_entity_poly.type
_entity_poly.pdbx_seq_one_letter_code
_entity_poly.pdbx_strand_id
1 'polypeptide(L)'
;DGSFYASAIDLSAPPYQDSGSGVLARITVSAIAPGISPLTISSPSLTDVSGQPIGDTDADGFFDGSTFSALIHIDQLDSDGDGLADACDADDDNDGFSDEDELAAGSDPLDPSSTPEVCDGIDNDLDTLIDESFPDTDGDTLADCVDDDDDGDGMPDSYEHYYDCLDPLVYDAADDPDGDTITNIEEYDQHSNPCSDISILTTLGIDADPWEYPANTATSLGSRHPCISLTSGQQTDIDLFITDVSELLGWAADILYDPNIISITNIDVDMFQAADSQSNVFNASDPTPDGDGSFYTSAIDLSAPPYQDSGSGVLARITISALAPGTSILSVSNPSLTDVNGNYIGDYTGDSIFDGPIHNAEIAVDELCPGLPLTRVGIDANSSQFPANTATSLGSTEACFPTSSGSSTDIDLFI
;
A
#
# COMPACT_ATOMS: atom_id res chain seq x y z
N ASP A 1 25.01 -7.42 65.16
CA ASP A 1 25.36 -8.86 65.20
C ASP A 1 24.58 -9.67 64.15
N GLY A 2 23.71 -9.03 63.36
CA GLY A 2 22.96 -9.72 62.29
C GLY A 2 21.70 -10.43 62.79
N SER A 3 21.32 -10.24 64.06
CA SER A 3 20.11 -10.85 64.63
C SER A 3 19.29 -9.78 65.35
N PHE A 4 17.98 -9.79 65.14
CA PHE A 4 17.04 -8.93 65.86
C PHE A 4 16.01 -9.80 66.57
N TYR A 5 16.01 -9.76 67.90
CA TYR A 5 15.05 -10.48 68.72
C TYR A 5 13.83 -9.61 68.99
N ALA A 6 12.65 -10.08 68.62
CA ALA A 6 11.37 -9.46 68.90
C ALA A 6 10.49 -10.42 69.70
N SER A 7 9.81 -9.91 70.72
CA SER A 7 8.83 -10.68 71.49
C SER A 7 7.73 -9.78 72.05
N ALA A 8 6.57 -10.37 72.28
CA ALA A 8 5.43 -9.72 72.90
C ALA A 8 4.64 -10.75 73.71
N ILE A 9 3.89 -10.27 74.70
CA ILE A 9 2.95 -11.08 75.48
C ILE A 9 1.72 -10.22 75.76
N ASP A 10 0.53 -10.79 75.60
CA ASP A 10 -0.70 -10.13 76.02
C ASP A 10 -0.90 -10.33 77.54
N LEU A 11 -0.82 -9.23 78.28
CA LEU A 11 -1.02 -9.21 79.74
C LEU A 11 -2.49 -9.24 80.15
N SER A 12 -3.42 -9.10 79.19
CA SER A 12 -4.87 -9.15 79.41
C SER A 12 -5.47 -10.54 79.18
N ALA A 13 -4.67 -11.48 78.68
CA ALA A 13 -5.01 -12.88 78.55
C ALA A 13 -4.50 -13.67 79.77
N PRO A 14 -5.35 -14.44 80.49
CA PRO A 14 -6.81 -14.60 80.37
C PRO A 14 -7.65 -13.46 81.00
N PRO A 15 -8.93 -13.26 80.59
CA PRO A 15 -9.74 -14.13 79.72
C PRO A 15 -9.83 -13.68 78.24
N TYR A 16 -9.05 -12.68 77.81
CA TYR A 16 -9.16 -12.10 76.47
C TYR A 16 -8.09 -12.66 75.51
N GLN A 17 -8.21 -13.92 75.11
CA GLN A 17 -7.20 -14.53 74.22
C GLN A 17 -7.37 -14.12 72.75
N ASP A 18 -6.26 -13.88 72.06
CA ASP A 18 -6.22 -13.66 70.61
C ASP A 18 -6.32 -14.98 69.82
N SER A 19 -7.04 -14.96 68.69
CA SER A 19 -7.11 -16.09 67.75
C SER A 19 -7.33 -15.60 66.31
N GLY A 20 -6.86 -16.37 65.32
CA GLY A 20 -6.95 -16.04 63.89
C GLY A 20 -5.60 -15.67 63.27
N SER A 21 -5.63 -15.10 62.06
CA SER A 21 -4.45 -14.67 61.30
C SER A 21 -4.21 -13.17 61.46
N GLY A 22 -2.96 -12.74 61.60
CA GLY A 22 -2.62 -11.32 61.75
C GLY A 22 -1.12 -11.05 61.79
N VAL A 23 -0.77 -9.76 61.87
CA VAL A 23 0.63 -9.27 61.96
C VAL A 23 1.06 -9.24 63.42
N LEU A 24 2.12 -9.98 63.77
CA LEU A 24 2.65 -10.04 65.15
C LEU A 24 3.47 -8.79 65.53
N ALA A 25 4.23 -8.22 64.59
CA ALA A 25 5.05 -7.04 64.82
C ALA A 25 5.23 -6.23 63.53
N ARG A 26 5.37 -4.92 63.67
CA ARG A 26 5.84 -4.02 62.60
C ARG A 26 7.24 -3.56 62.94
N ILE A 27 8.23 -3.99 62.17
CA ILE A 27 9.65 -3.70 62.39
C ILE A 27 10.09 -2.69 61.34
N THR A 28 10.74 -1.60 61.77
CA THR A 28 11.37 -0.64 60.86
C THR A 28 12.83 -1.00 60.70
N VAL A 29 13.25 -1.23 59.45
CA VAL A 29 14.64 -1.46 59.06
C VAL A 29 15.16 -0.25 58.27
N SER A 30 16.47 -0.03 58.29
CA SER A 30 17.11 1.03 57.52
C SER A 30 18.21 0.43 56.66
N ALA A 31 18.15 0.70 55.35
CA ALA A 31 19.23 0.40 54.43
C ALA A 31 20.48 1.22 54.81
N ILE A 32 21.65 0.57 54.85
CA ILE A 32 22.93 1.21 55.23
C ILE A 32 24.00 1.13 54.16
N ALA A 33 23.85 0.23 53.17
CA ALA A 33 24.75 0.04 52.04
C ALA A 33 24.04 -0.76 50.93
N PRO A 34 24.44 -0.59 49.65
CA PRO A 34 23.95 -1.40 48.54
C PRO A 34 24.15 -2.90 48.74
N GLY A 35 23.23 -3.70 48.22
CA GLY A 35 23.30 -5.16 48.17
C GLY A 35 21.99 -5.87 48.50
N ILE A 36 22.04 -7.20 48.52
CA ILE A 36 20.90 -8.07 48.83
C ILE A 36 21.00 -8.52 50.29
N SER A 37 19.99 -8.18 51.11
CA SER A 37 19.93 -8.56 52.52
C SER A 37 18.89 -9.64 52.77
N PRO A 38 19.29 -10.91 53.03
CA PRO A 38 18.34 -11.96 53.38
C PRO A 38 17.82 -11.79 54.81
N LEU A 39 16.50 -11.87 54.95
CA LEU A 39 15.78 -11.90 56.22
C LEU A 39 15.22 -13.30 56.46
N THR A 40 15.78 -13.99 57.45
CA THR A 40 15.35 -15.32 57.85
C THR A 40 14.78 -15.33 59.26
N ILE A 41 13.78 -16.16 59.49
CA ILE A 41 13.26 -16.45 60.84
C ILE A 41 14.04 -17.66 61.36
N SER A 42 14.65 -17.51 62.53
CA SER A 42 15.36 -18.60 63.21
C SER A 42 14.72 -18.88 64.56
N SER A 43 14.45 -20.16 64.82
CA SER A 43 13.96 -20.65 66.12
C SER A 43 12.78 -19.84 66.70
N PRO A 44 11.67 -19.67 65.95
CA PRO A 44 10.49 -18.98 66.46
C PRO A 44 9.89 -19.76 67.62
N SER A 45 9.35 -19.07 68.63
CA SER A 45 8.66 -19.69 69.76
C SER A 45 7.31 -19.03 69.97
N LEU A 46 6.26 -19.84 70.09
CA LEU A 46 4.88 -19.40 70.29
C LEU A 46 4.32 -20.12 71.50
N THR A 47 3.58 -19.42 72.36
CA THR A 47 2.98 -20.03 73.56
C THR A 47 1.53 -19.63 73.72
N ASP A 48 0.69 -20.54 74.20
CA ASP A 48 -0.68 -20.25 74.58
C ASP A 48 -0.78 -19.59 75.97
N VAL A 49 -2.00 -19.25 76.40
CA VAL A 49 -2.24 -18.60 77.71
C VAL A 49 -1.90 -19.44 78.94
N SER A 50 -1.75 -20.75 78.76
CA SER A 50 -1.27 -21.65 79.81
C SER A 50 0.24 -21.83 79.78
N GLY A 51 0.93 -21.10 78.90
CA GLY A 51 2.37 -21.18 78.69
C GLY A 51 2.79 -22.46 77.97
N GLN A 52 1.86 -23.17 77.32
CA GLN A 52 2.21 -24.34 76.51
C GLN A 52 2.70 -23.89 75.13
N PRO A 53 3.82 -24.45 74.63
CA PRO A 53 4.28 -24.20 73.27
C PRO A 53 3.21 -24.53 72.21
N ILE A 54 3.04 -23.66 71.22
CA ILE A 54 2.15 -23.84 70.08
C ILE A 54 2.99 -24.33 68.90
N GLY A 55 2.56 -25.41 68.23
CA GLY A 55 3.22 -25.93 67.02
C GLY A 55 4.61 -26.53 67.25
N ASP A 56 4.95 -26.83 68.49
CA ASP A 56 6.18 -27.49 68.95
C ASP A 56 5.90 -29.00 69.08
N THR A 57 6.31 -29.77 68.07
CA THR A 57 6.01 -31.19 67.93
C THR A 57 7.03 -32.05 68.68
N ASP A 58 8.28 -31.62 68.76
CA ASP A 58 9.37 -32.37 69.39
C ASP A 58 9.71 -31.93 70.83
N ALA A 59 9.00 -30.92 71.35
CA ALA A 59 9.09 -30.36 72.68
C ALA A 59 10.44 -29.70 72.99
N ASP A 60 11.09 -29.12 71.99
CA ASP A 60 12.32 -28.34 72.15
C ASP A 60 12.08 -26.86 72.51
N GLY A 61 10.83 -26.40 72.46
CA GLY A 61 10.40 -25.04 72.77
C GLY A 61 10.29 -24.11 71.55
N PHE A 62 10.58 -24.60 70.36
CA PHE A 62 10.46 -23.88 69.10
C PHE A 62 9.27 -24.38 68.26
N PHE A 63 8.82 -23.52 67.37
CA PHE A 63 7.74 -23.81 66.44
C PHE A 63 8.29 -24.56 65.23
N ASP A 64 7.73 -25.74 64.95
CA ASP A 64 8.17 -26.68 63.91
C ASP A 64 7.45 -26.50 62.57
N GLY A 65 6.50 -25.58 62.49
CA GLY A 65 5.78 -25.31 61.25
C GLY A 65 6.63 -24.59 60.21
N SER A 66 6.13 -24.54 58.98
CA SER A 66 6.82 -23.86 57.87
C SER A 66 6.99 -22.37 58.14
N THR A 67 8.19 -21.86 57.87
CA THR A 67 8.51 -20.43 57.84
C THR A 67 8.89 -20.00 56.43
N PHE A 68 8.65 -18.74 56.09
CA PHE A 68 9.06 -18.13 54.83
C PHE A 68 10.12 -17.06 55.13
N SER A 69 11.14 -16.99 54.28
CA SER A 69 12.17 -15.94 54.34
C SER A 69 11.88 -14.86 53.30
N ALA A 70 12.53 -13.71 53.44
CA ALA A 70 12.43 -12.60 52.48
C ALA A 70 13.83 -12.11 52.07
N LEU A 71 13.91 -11.43 50.93
CA LEU A 71 15.09 -10.69 50.49
C LEU A 71 14.74 -9.20 50.46
N ILE A 72 15.70 -8.34 50.78
CA ILE A 72 15.61 -6.90 50.56
C ILE A 72 16.73 -6.50 49.60
N HIS A 73 16.35 -5.99 48.44
CA HIS A 73 17.25 -5.36 47.48
C HIS A 73 17.48 -3.90 47.86
N ILE A 74 18.75 -3.46 47.90
CA ILE A 74 19.15 -2.11 48.28
C ILE A 74 20.06 -1.56 47.18
N ASP A 75 19.67 -0.44 46.57
CA ASP A 75 20.42 0.24 45.50
C ASP A 75 20.89 -0.77 44.43
N GLN A 76 19.98 -1.65 43.99
CA GLN A 76 20.23 -2.53 42.85
C GLN A 76 19.92 -1.75 41.54
N LEU A 77 20.17 -2.38 40.39
CA LEU A 77 19.72 -1.79 39.12
C LEU A 77 18.18 -1.69 39.14
N ASP A 78 17.71 -0.59 38.58
CA ASP A 78 16.34 -0.08 38.57
C ASP A 78 16.28 0.71 37.27
N SER A 79 16.03 -0.01 36.18
CA SER A 79 16.27 0.46 34.81
C SER A 79 15.29 1.55 34.39
N ASP A 80 14.06 1.51 34.88
CA ASP A 80 13.00 2.50 34.68
C ASP A 80 12.90 3.57 35.78
N GLY A 81 13.43 3.29 36.98
CA GLY A 81 13.44 4.21 38.12
C GLY A 81 12.12 4.28 38.89
N ASP A 82 11.27 3.27 38.85
CA ASP A 82 10.01 3.26 39.62
C ASP A 82 10.19 2.94 41.11
N GLY A 83 11.39 2.46 41.48
CA GLY A 83 11.80 2.13 42.84
C GLY A 83 11.59 0.68 43.24
N LEU A 84 11.14 -0.18 42.33
CA LEU A 84 11.49 -1.60 42.33
C LEU A 84 12.91 -1.75 41.79
N ALA A 85 13.39 -2.98 41.74
CA ALA A 85 14.72 -3.25 41.22
C ALA A 85 14.55 -4.40 40.25
N ASP A 86 15.27 -4.40 39.14
CA ASP A 86 15.06 -5.29 38.00
C ASP A 86 14.80 -6.76 38.43
N ALA A 87 15.61 -7.27 39.37
CA ALA A 87 15.46 -8.63 39.91
C ALA A 87 14.13 -8.92 40.67
N CYS A 88 13.28 -7.93 40.86
CA CYS A 88 11.97 -7.95 41.51
C CYS A 88 10.92 -7.16 40.73
N ASP A 89 11.29 -6.57 39.60
CA ASP A 89 10.34 -6.07 38.62
C ASP A 89 9.94 -7.20 37.68
N ALA A 90 8.87 -7.00 36.92
CA ALA A 90 8.45 -7.89 35.85
C ALA A 90 8.38 -7.19 34.49
N ASP A 91 8.72 -5.90 34.47
CA ASP A 91 8.72 -4.96 33.35
C ASP A 91 9.83 -3.94 33.69
N ASP A 92 11.08 -4.32 33.43
CA ASP A 92 12.28 -3.64 33.93
C ASP A 92 12.45 -2.21 33.37
N ASP A 93 11.82 -1.88 32.23
CA ASP A 93 11.84 -0.55 31.61
C ASP A 93 10.49 0.21 31.59
N ASN A 94 9.41 -0.47 32.02
CA ASN A 94 8.05 0.05 32.21
C ASN A 94 7.40 0.60 30.92
N ASP A 95 7.69 0.00 29.77
CA ASP A 95 7.10 0.33 28.48
C ASP A 95 5.71 -0.30 28.24
N GLY A 96 5.34 -1.29 29.07
CA GLY A 96 4.07 -2.01 29.03
C GLY A 96 4.15 -3.45 28.53
N PHE A 97 5.33 -3.95 28.16
CA PHE A 97 5.61 -5.36 27.92
C PHE A 97 6.35 -5.97 29.12
N SER A 98 6.18 -7.27 29.36
CA SER A 98 6.87 -7.92 30.48
C SER A 98 8.19 -8.52 30.02
N ASP A 99 9.19 -8.61 30.90
CA ASP A 99 10.50 -9.18 30.55
C ASP A 99 10.38 -10.61 29.98
N GLU A 100 9.36 -11.37 30.40
CA GLU A 100 9.09 -12.72 29.89
C GLU A 100 8.58 -12.68 28.44
N ASP A 101 7.69 -11.74 28.11
CA ASP A 101 7.12 -11.59 26.77
C ASP A 101 8.16 -11.03 25.80
N GLU A 102 8.93 -10.04 26.24
CA GLU A 102 10.02 -9.44 25.47
C GLU A 102 11.14 -10.43 25.16
N LEU A 103 11.63 -11.14 26.17
CA LEU A 103 12.64 -12.17 25.96
C LEU A 103 12.15 -13.30 25.05
N ALA A 104 10.84 -13.58 25.05
CA ALA A 104 10.24 -14.56 24.15
C ALA A 104 10.13 -14.04 22.71
N ALA A 105 9.96 -12.74 22.53
CA ALA A 105 9.85 -12.08 21.23
C ALA A 105 11.22 -11.75 20.61
N GLY A 106 12.24 -11.44 21.42
CA GLY A 106 13.56 -11.02 20.93
C GLY A 106 13.99 -9.62 21.37
N SER A 107 13.06 -8.81 21.89
CA SER A 107 13.32 -7.44 22.36
C SER A 107 14.14 -7.38 23.67
N ASP A 108 14.65 -6.20 24.00
CA ASP A 108 15.51 -5.92 25.16
C ASP A 108 14.68 -5.39 26.34
N PRO A 109 14.46 -6.16 27.42
CA PRO A 109 13.63 -5.74 28.55
C PRO A 109 14.14 -4.53 29.36
N LEU A 110 15.32 -4.03 29.01
CA LEU A 110 15.96 -2.89 29.68
C LEU A 110 15.91 -1.61 28.84
N ASP A 111 15.35 -1.65 27.63
CA ASP A 111 15.25 -0.53 26.71
C ASP A 111 13.81 -0.29 26.28
N PRO A 112 13.14 0.77 26.79
CA PRO A 112 11.72 1.02 26.56
C PRO A 112 11.40 1.47 25.13
N SER A 113 12.40 1.42 24.24
CA SER A 113 12.24 1.61 22.80
C SER A 113 12.42 0.34 21.97
N SER A 114 12.76 -0.78 22.61
CA SER A 114 12.84 -2.12 22.04
C SER A 114 11.61 -2.91 22.51
N THR A 115 10.61 -3.06 21.65
CA THR A 115 9.36 -3.75 21.99
C THR A 115 9.16 -4.96 21.09
N PRO A 116 8.35 -5.96 21.46
CA PRO A 116 8.03 -7.08 20.58
C PRO A 116 7.51 -6.63 19.21
N GLU A 117 8.01 -7.26 18.15
CA GLU A 117 7.61 -6.99 16.77
C GLU A 117 6.09 -7.03 16.57
N VAL A 118 5.58 -6.03 15.87
CA VAL A 118 4.21 -5.97 15.35
C VAL A 118 4.26 -5.69 13.87
N CYS A 119 3.39 -6.36 13.11
CA CYS A 119 3.39 -6.21 11.65
C CYS A 119 2.93 -4.83 11.19
N ASP A 120 3.89 -3.90 11.12
CA ASP A 120 3.71 -2.51 10.73
C ASP A 120 4.87 -1.96 9.88
N GLY A 121 5.83 -2.81 9.50
CA GLY A 121 6.96 -2.46 8.66
C GLY A 121 8.04 -1.67 9.38
N ILE A 122 8.08 -1.72 10.71
CA ILE A 122 9.07 -1.04 11.55
C ILE A 122 9.77 -2.07 12.43
N ASP A 123 11.11 -1.96 12.49
CA ASP A 123 11.98 -2.63 13.46
C ASP A 123 11.63 -2.13 14.88
N ASN A 124 10.78 -2.86 15.60
CA ASN A 124 10.31 -2.52 16.95
C ASN A 124 11.29 -3.01 18.02
N ASP A 125 11.96 -4.13 17.81
CA ASP A 125 12.88 -4.74 18.76
C ASP A 125 14.33 -4.22 18.64
N LEU A 126 14.60 -3.41 17.60
CA LEU A 126 15.87 -2.73 17.31
C LEU A 126 17.02 -3.69 16.95
N ASP A 127 16.72 -4.89 16.45
CA ASP A 127 17.70 -5.89 16.07
C ASP A 127 18.21 -5.75 14.61
N THR A 128 17.66 -4.79 13.85
CA THR A 128 17.89 -4.47 12.42
C THR A 128 17.13 -5.29 11.40
N LEU A 129 16.37 -6.29 11.84
CA LEU A 129 15.37 -6.97 11.04
C LEU A 129 14.02 -6.25 11.20
N ILE A 130 13.10 -6.50 10.28
CA ILE A 130 11.77 -5.90 10.30
C ILE A 130 10.81 -7.07 10.18
N ASP A 131 9.88 -7.20 11.13
CA ASP A 131 8.79 -8.15 11.08
C ASP A 131 9.24 -9.63 10.87
N GLU A 132 10.45 -10.02 11.29
CA GLU A 132 11.03 -11.34 10.98
C GLU A 132 10.36 -12.53 11.69
N SER A 133 9.44 -12.24 12.62
CA SER A 133 8.58 -13.21 13.27
C SER A 133 7.24 -13.43 12.55
N PHE A 134 7.01 -12.76 11.42
CA PHE A 134 5.82 -12.89 10.58
C PHE A 134 6.10 -13.72 9.32
N PRO A 135 5.05 -14.28 8.68
CA PRO A 135 5.19 -14.92 7.37
C PRO A 135 5.71 -13.95 6.30
N ASP A 136 6.51 -14.49 5.39
CA ASP A 136 7.07 -13.85 4.19
C ASP A 136 6.98 -14.92 3.09
N THR A 137 5.93 -14.85 2.28
CA THR A 137 5.49 -15.92 1.39
C THR A 137 6.34 -15.99 0.12
N ASP A 138 6.77 -14.86 -0.44
CA ASP A 138 7.60 -14.79 -1.65
C ASP A 138 9.12 -14.69 -1.36
N GLY A 139 9.50 -14.33 -0.13
CA GLY A 139 10.87 -14.23 0.34
C GLY A 139 11.58 -12.92 -0.04
N ASP A 140 10.85 -11.84 -0.33
CA ASP A 140 11.42 -10.57 -0.79
C ASP A 140 11.92 -9.65 0.33
N THR A 141 11.74 -10.06 1.60
CA THR A 141 12.06 -9.37 2.86
C THR A 141 10.98 -8.45 3.42
N LEU A 142 9.83 -8.34 2.77
CA LEU A 142 8.62 -7.77 3.33
C LEU A 142 7.76 -8.90 3.93
N ALA A 143 7.17 -8.68 5.10
CA ALA A 143 6.26 -9.66 5.68
C ALA A 143 4.86 -9.51 5.04
N ASP A 144 4.16 -10.63 4.83
CA ASP A 144 2.84 -10.71 4.16
C ASP A 144 1.86 -9.61 4.64
N CYS A 145 1.81 -9.37 5.95
CA CYS A 145 0.87 -8.42 6.53
C CYS A 145 1.15 -6.93 6.23
N VAL A 146 2.29 -6.61 5.62
CA VAL A 146 2.66 -5.28 5.11
C VAL A 146 3.09 -5.31 3.64
N ASP A 147 3.01 -6.47 2.99
CA ASP A 147 3.18 -6.62 1.55
C ASP A 147 1.85 -6.38 0.83
N ASP A 148 1.94 -5.84 -0.39
CA ASP A 148 0.79 -5.64 -1.28
C ASP A 148 0.64 -6.81 -2.28
N ASP A 149 1.62 -7.72 -2.40
CA ASP A 149 1.70 -8.87 -3.32
C ASP A 149 2.45 -10.04 -2.62
N ASP A 150 1.75 -10.75 -1.74
CA ASP A 150 2.33 -11.74 -0.79
C ASP A 150 3.11 -12.88 -1.46
N ASP A 151 2.74 -13.29 -2.68
CA ASP A 151 3.37 -14.39 -3.41
C ASP A 151 4.29 -13.97 -4.57
N GLY A 152 4.37 -12.68 -4.84
CA GLY A 152 5.27 -12.05 -5.81
C GLY A 152 4.97 -12.44 -7.26
N ASP A 153 3.73 -12.78 -7.59
CA ASP A 153 3.31 -13.17 -8.94
C ASP A 153 2.92 -11.99 -9.85
N GLY A 154 2.82 -10.80 -9.26
CA GLY A 154 2.53 -9.54 -9.92
C GLY A 154 1.07 -9.11 -9.84
N MET A 155 0.20 -9.89 -9.18
CA MET A 155 -1.15 -9.48 -8.79
C MET A 155 -1.14 -8.98 -7.34
N PRO A 156 -1.86 -7.90 -7.00
CA PRO A 156 -1.92 -7.46 -5.62
C PRO A 156 -2.93 -8.27 -4.80
N ASP A 157 -2.61 -8.52 -3.53
CA ASP A 157 -3.45 -9.18 -2.52
C ASP A 157 -4.90 -8.73 -2.53
N SER A 158 -5.09 -7.41 -2.64
CA SER A 158 -6.43 -6.80 -2.63
C SER A 158 -7.31 -7.23 -3.80
N TYR A 159 -6.71 -7.58 -4.94
CA TYR A 159 -7.38 -8.11 -6.12
C TYR A 159 -7.69 -9.59 -5.94
N GLU A 160 -6.74 -10.37 -5.47
CA GLU A 160 -6.90 -11.81 -5.27
C GLU A 160 -7.90 -12.11 -4.16
N HIS A 161 -7.86 -11.37 -3.05
CA HIS A 161 -8.84 -11.47 -1.98
C HIS A 161 -10.28 -11.15 -2.44
N TYR A 162 -10.44 -10.35 -3.50
CA TYR A 162 -11.74 -10.00 -4.03
C TYR A 162 -12.39 -11.16 -4.81
N TYR A 163 -11.58 -12.04 -5.40
CA TYR A 163 -12.02 -13.14 -6.26
C TYR A 163 -11.81 -14.49 -5.58
N ASP A 164 -12.91 -15.17 -5.21
CA ASP A 164 -12.90 -16.46 -4.51
C ASP A 164 -12.11 -17.59 -5.21
N CYS A 165 -11.72 -17.42 -6.48
CA CYS A 165 -10.95 -18.40 -7.25
C CYS A 165 -9.43 -18.18 -7.22
N LEU A 166 -8.97 -17.06 -6.64
CA LEU A 166 -7.56 -16.71 -6.48
C LEU A 166 -7.13 -16.91 -5.01
N ASP A 167 -5.83 -16.98 -4.76
CA ASP A 167 -5.25 -17.13 -3.42
C ASP A 167 -3.96 -16.30 -3.31
N PRO A 168 -3.95 -15.19 -2.53
CA PRO A 168 -2.79 -14.28 -2.41
C PRO A 168 -1.48 -14.94 -1.97
N LEU A 169 -1.56 -16.16 -1.43
CA LEU A 169 -0.40 -16.90 -0.94
C LEU A 169 0.11 -17.95 -1.94
N VAL A 170 -0.37 -17.94 -3.18
CA VAL A 170 -0.14 -18.99 -4.18
C VAL A 170 0.04 -18.41 -5.57
N TYR A 171 1.30 -18.43 -6.04
CA TYR A 171 1.69 -17.97 -7.38
C TYR A 171 0.82 -18.56 -8.51
N ASP A 172 -0.26 -17.87 -8.87
CA ASP A 172 -1.34 -18.35 -9.75
C ASP A 172 -1.70 -17.36 -10.87
N ALA A 173 -1.02 -16.22 -10.98
CA ALA A 173 -1.14 -15.21 -12.04
C ALA A 173 -1.21 -15.79 -13.46
N ALA A 174 -0.54 -16.91 -13.71
CA ALA A 174 -0.47 -17.58 -15.01
C ALA A 174 -1.52 -18.69 -15.21
N ASP A 175 -2.33 -18.99 -14.19
CA ASP A 175 -3.43 -19.94 -14.28
C ASP A 175 -4.66 -19.31 -14.95
N ASP A 176 -5.60 -20.16 -15.32
CA ASP A 176 -6.86 -19.84 -16.02
C ASP A 176 -7.97 -20.65 -15.32
N PRO A 177 -8.48 -20.16 -14.17
CA PRO A 177 -9.41 -20.89 -13.32
C PRO A 177 -10.77 -21.15 -13.97
N ASP A 178 -11.21 -20.25 -14.85
CA ASP A 178 -12.51 -20.30 -15.51
C ASP A 178 -12.46 -21.00 -16.89
N GLY A 179 -11.27 -21.09 -17.49
CA GLY A 179 -11.00 -21.82 -18.72
C GLY A 179 -11.32 -21.03 -19.98
N ASP A 180 -11.36 -19.71 -19.91
CA ASP A 180 -11.69 -18.82 -21.04
C ASP A 180 -10.47 -18.45 -21.91
N THR A 181 -9.30 -18.97 -21.55
CA THR A 181 -7.98 -18.82 -22.20
C THR A 181 -7.23 -17.52 -21.92
N ILE A 182 -7.74 -16.66 -21.05
CA ILE A 182 -7.03 -15.51 -20.48
C ILE A 182 -6.48 -15.92 -19.10
N THR A 183 -5.27 -15.48 -18.78
CA THR A 183 -4.66 -15.76 -17.47
C THR A 183 -5.08 -14.72 -16.42
N ASN A 184 -5.05 -15.07 -15.14
CA ASN A 184 -5.42 -14.17 -14.04
C ASN A 184 -4.76 -12.78 -14.13
N ILE A 185 -3.47 -12.72 -14.47
CA ILE A 185 -2.73 -11.45 -14.64
C ILE A 185 -3.18 -10.65 -15.86
N GLU A 186 -3.52 -11.31 -16.96
CA GLU A 186 -4.06 -10.66 -18.14
C GLU A 186 -5.46 -10.10 -17.86
N GLU A 187 -6.23 -10.77 -17.01
CA GLU A 187 -7.53 -10.30 -16.54
C GLU A 187 -7.44 -9.15 -15.55
N TYR A 188 -6.45 -9.16 -14.66
CA TYR A 188 -6.14 -8.04 -13.77
C TYR A 188 -5.85 -6.77 -14.57
N ASP A 189 -4.97 -6.86 -15.57
CA ASP A 189 -4.65 -5.76 -16.48
C ASP A 189 -5.89 -5.25 -17.24
N GLN A 190 -6.80 -6.15 -17.61
CA GLN A 190 -8.02 -5.87 -18.36
C GLN A 190 -9.23 -5.49 -17.48
N HIS A 191 -9.09 -5.57 -16.16
CA HIS A 191 -10.19 -5.41 -15.19
C HIS A 191 -11.38 -6.34 -15.48
N SER A 192 -11.12 -7.56 -15.95
CA SER A 192 -12.13 -8.61 -16.14
C SER A 192 -12.28 -9.47 -14.87
N ASN A 193 -12.95 -10.61 -14.96
CA ASN A 193 -13.32 -11.43 -13.82
C ASN A 193 -12.69 -12.84 -13.97
N PRO A 194 -11.65 -13.16 -13.19
CA PRO A 194 -10.91 -14.41 -13.31
C PRO A 194 -11.64 -15.67 -12.90
N CYS A 195 -12.87 -15.52 -12.42
CA CYS A 195 -13.72 -16.62 -12.01
C CYS A 195 -14.91 -16.82 -12.93
N SER A 196 -14.98 -16.17 -14.10
CA SER A 196 -16.16 -16.18 -14.96
C SER A 196 -15.83 -15.95 -16.43
N ASP A 197 -16.16 -16.94 -17.28
CA ASP A 197 -15.86 -17.08 -18.73
C ASP A 197 -16.38 -15.95 -19.68
N ILE A 198 -16.46 -14.70 -19.25
CA ILE A 198 -16.92 -13.56 -20.05
C ILE A 198 -15.69 -12.90 -20.68
N SER A 199 -15.33 -13.41 -21.84
CA SER A 199 -14.41 -12.78 -22.79
C SER A 199 -14.82 -11.33 -23.11
N ILE A 200 -14.10 -10.34 -22.56
CA ILE A 200 -14.16 -8.92 -22.97
C ILE A 200 -12.83 -8.53 -23.62
N LEU A 201 -12.54 -9.04 -24.81
CA LEU A 201 -11.26 -8.77 -25.47
C LEU A 201 -11.23 -7.35 -26.12
N THR A 202 -12.39 -6.79 -26.45
CA THR A 202 -12.45 -5.55 -27.21
C THR A 202 -12.39 -4.31 -26.32
N THR A 203 -11.42 -3.41 -26.55
CA THR A 203 -11.33 -2.07 -25.94
C THR A 203 -11.43 -0.99 -27.02
N LEU A 204 -12.06 0.14 -26.70
CA LEU A 204 -12.15 1.32 -27.59
C LEU A 204 -11.44 2.51 -26.92
N GLY A 205 -10.78 3.38 -27.68
CA GLY A 205 -10.18 4.56 -27.06
C GLY A 205 -9.63 5.60 -28.01
N ILE A 206 -9.17 6.72 -27.44
CA ILE A 206 -8.54 7.81 -28.18
C ILE A 206 -7.06 7.89 -27.80
N ASP A 207 -6.19 7.95 -28.81
CA ASP A 207 -4.79 8.32 -28.67
C ASP A 207 -4.59 9.77 -29.14
N ALA A 208 -4.12 10.62 -28.22
CA ALA A 208 -3.90 12.05 -28.46
C ALA A 208 -2.67 12.35 -29.32
N ASP A 209 -1.69 11.45 -29.40
CA ASP A 209 -0.48 11.62 -30.23
C ASP A 209 -0.15 10.34 -31.03
N PRO A 210 -0.84 10.11 -32.16
CA PRO A 210 -0.71 8.88 -32.94
C PRO A 210 0.65 8.75 -33.65
N TRP A 211 1.49 9.77 -33.58
CA TRP A 211 2.79 9.85 -34.24
C TRP A 211 3.96 9.64 -33.27
N GLU A 212 3.72 9.63 -31.97
CA GLU A 212 4.76 9.29 -30.99
C GLU A 212 5.19 7.84 -31.18
N TYR A 213 6.48 7.54 -30.96
CA TYR A 213 7.04 6.23 -31.27
C TYR A 213 6.86 5.25 -30.10
N PRO A 214 6.40 4.00 -30.35
CA PRO A 214 6.02 3.45 -31.66
C PRO A 214 4.69 4.02 -32.16
N ALA A 215 4.64 4.48 -33.42
CA ALA A 215 3.44 5.13 -33.95
C ALA A 215 2.36 4.11 -34.32
N ASN A 216 1.10 4.53 -34.22
CA ASN A 216 -0.04 3.72 -34.64
C ASN A 216 -0.12 3.59 -36.16
N THR A 217 -0.58 2.42 -36.61
CA THR A 217 -0.93 2.12 -37.99
C THR A 217 -2.36 1.59 -38.06
N ALA A 218 -2.92 1.49 -39.26
CA ALA A 218 -4.25 0.94 -39.48
C ALA A 218 -4.49 -0.41 -38.76
N THR A 219 -3.50 -1.31 -38.71
CA THR A 219 -3.63 -2.68 -38.18
C THR A 219 -2.67 -3.01 -37.04
N SER A 220 -2.10 -2.00 -36.38
CA SER A 220 -1.21 -2.20 -35.24
C SER A 220 -1.15 -0.93 -34.42
N LEU A 221 -1.38 -1.06 -33.12
CA LEU A 221 -1.27 0.01 -32.15
C LEU A 221 0.14 0.03 -31.56
N GLY A 222 0.70 1.23 -31.44
CA GLY A 222 1.95 1.48 -30.76
C GLY A 222 1.71 2.16 -29.41
N SER A 223 2.33 3.32 -29.17
CA SER A 223 2.09 4.12 -27.98
C SER A 223 0.67 4.69 -28.00
N ARG A 224 0.07 4.85 -26.81
CA ARG A 224 -1.25 5.44 -26.61
C ARG A 224 -1.10 6.57 -25.61
N HIS A 225 -1.35 7.80 -26.04
CA HIS A 225 -1.14 8.98 -25.23
C HIS A 225 -2.47 9.53 -24.71
N PRO A 226 -2.62 9.67 -23.39
CA PRO A 226 -3.85 10.20 -22.82
C PRO A 226 -3.98 11.71 -23.05
N CYS A 227 -2.91 12.40 -23.42
CA CYS A 227 -2.94 13.84 -23.67
C CYS A 227 -1.84 14.33 -24.63
N ILE A 228 -2.12 15.41 -25.35
CA ILE A 228 -1.15 16.18 -26.13
C ILE A 228 -1.26 17.69 -25.84
N SER A 229 -0.11 18.38 -25.80
CA SER A 229 -0.05 19.85 -25.67
C SER A 229 0.18 20.52 -27.02
N LEU A 230 -0.66 21.49 -27.37
CA LEU A 230 -0.66 22.21 -28.65
C LEU A 230 -0.53 23.72 -28.44
N THR A 231 -0.08 24.43 -29.47
CA THR A 231 -0.17 25.91 -29.51
C THR A 231 -1.44 26.34 -30.24
N SER A 232 -2.08 27.44 -29.84
CA SER A 232 -3.26 27.98 -30.57
C SER A 232 -2.96 28.18 -32.07
N GLY A 233 -3.84 27.66 -32.93
CA GLY A 233 -3.69 27.63 -34.38
C GLY A 233 -2.95 26.41 -34.94
N GLN A 234 -2.42 25.52 -34.09
CA GLN A 234 -1.83 24.25 -34.51
C GLN A 234 -2.92 23.23 -34.89
N GLN A 235 -2.61 22.37 -35.85
CA GLN A 235 -3.39 21.17 -36.15
C GLN A 235 -2.57 19.93 -35.82
N THR A 236 -3.25 18.87 -35.39
CA THR A 236 -2.67 17.54 -35.17
C THR A 236 -3.72 16.48 -35.49
N ASP A 237 -3.27 15.23 -35.58
CA ASP A 237 -4.16 14.08 -35.65
C ASP A 237 -4.29 13.42 -34.28
N ILE A 238 -5.42 12.77 -34.06
CA ILE A 238 -5.70 11.82 -32.98
C ILE A 238 -6.20 10.52 -33.61
N ASP A 239 -6.02 9.38 -32.94
CA ASP A 239 -6.55 8.10 -33.40
C ASP A 239 -7.70 7.62 -32.49
N LEU A 240 -8.83 7.25 -33.08
CA LEU A 240 -9.80 6.38 -32.45
C LEU A 240 -9.34 4.94 -32.71
N PHE A 241 -8.91 4.23 -31.67
CA PHE A 241 -8.38 2.86 -31.78
C PHE A 241 -9.33 1.83 -31.18
N ILE A 242 -9.18 0.59 -31.65
CA ILE A 242 -9.85 -0.59 -31.10
C ILE A 242 -8.83 -1.71 -30.88
N THR A 243 -9.03 -2.52 -29.84
CA THR A 243 -8.29 -3.77 -29.63
C THR A 243 -9.18 -4.97 -29.86
N ASP A 244 -8.59 -6.04 -30.39
CA ASP A 244 -9.09 -7.40 -30.38
C ASP A 244 -10.59 -7.55 -30.68
N VAL A 245 -11.02 -6.84 -31.72
CA VAL A 245 -12.38 -6.97 -32.24
C VAL A 245 -12.46 -8.20 -33.13
N SER A 246 -13.62 -8.83 -33.20
CA SER A 246 -13.84 -10.00 -34.07
C SER A 246 -15.01 -9.76 -35.02
N GLU A 247 -14.81 -10.03 -36.31
CA GLU A 247 -15.80 -9.95 -37.38
C GLU A 247 -16.53 -8.60 -37.43
N LEU A 248 -15.80 -7.49 -37.25
CA LEU A 248 -16.37 -6.15 -37.23
C LEU A 248 -16.97 -5.80 -38.60
N LEU A 249 -18.27 -5.53 -38.62
CA LEU A 249 -18.99 -5.03 -39.79
C LEU A 249 -18.96 -3.49 -39.82
N GLY A 250 -19.25 -2.85 -38.71
CA GLY A 250 -19.30 -1.40 -38.60
C GLY A 250 -19.33 -0.92 -37.16
N TRP A 251 -18.99 0.35 -37.00
CA TRP A 251 -18.87 1.01 -35.71
C TRP A 251 -19.41 2.44 -35.78
N ALA A 252 -19.88 2.94 -34.65
CA ALA A 252 -20.28 4.32 -34.46
C ALA A 252 -19.98 4.78 -33.04
N ALA A 253 -19.68 6.06 -32.84
CA ALA A 253 -19.58 6.70 -31.53
C ALA A 253 -19.74 8.21 -31.66
N ASP A 254 -20.08 8.87 -30.55
CA ASP A 254 -19.99 10.33 -30.41
C ASP A 254 -18.65 10.69 -29.77
N ILE A 255 -17.89 11.61 -30.36
CA ILE A 255 -16.72 12.23 -29.70
C ILE A 255 -17.14 13.59 -29.16
N LEU A 256 -17.19 13.71 -27.83
CA LEU A 256 -17.50 14.95 -27.13
C LEU A 256 -16.21 15.75 -26.90
N TYR A 257 -16.27 17.06 -27.11
CA TYR A 257 -15.12 17.98 -26.94
C TYR A 257 -15.60 19.40 -26.58
N ASP A 258 -14.69 20.29 -26.15
CA ASP A 258 -15.02 21.71 -25.95
C ASP A 258 -14.85 22.49 -27.27
N PRO A 259 -15.96 22.96 -27.91
CA PRO A 259 -15.90 23.67 -29.18
C PRO A 259 -15.30 25.08 -29.09
N ASN A 260 -15.06 25.58 -27.87
CA ASN A 260 -14.32 26.84 -27.68
C ASN A 260 -12.80 26.63 -27.70
N ILE A 261 -12.32 25.41 -27.46
CA ILE A 261 -10.90 25.07 -27.34
C ILE A 261 -10.37 24.39 -28.60
N ILE A 262 -11.12 23.46 -29.18
CA ILE A 262 -10.75 22.77 -30.43
C ILE A 262 -11.92 22.68 -31.42
N SER A 263 -11.62 22.35 -32.67
CA SER A 263 -12.61 21.93 -33.68
C SER A 263 -12.08 20.71 -34.42
N ILE A 264 -12.96 19.78 -34.81
CA ILE A 264 -12.60 18.66 -35.69
C ILE A 264 -12.62 19.15 -37.13
N THR A 265 -11.55 18.94 -37.89
CA THR A 265 -11.37 19.52 -39.23
C THR A 265 -11.29 18.50 -40.35
N ASN A 266 -10.97 17.24 -40.02
CA ASN A 266 -10.97 16.14 -40.96
C ASN A 266 -11.14 14.80 -40.22
N ILE A 267 -11.61 13.78 -40.92
CA ILE A 267 -11.61 12.39 -40.45
C ILE A 267 -11.22 11.48 -41.61
N ASP A 268 -10.32 10.54 -41.34
CA ASP A 268 -9.94 9.45 -42.22
C ASP A 268 -10.38 8.12 -41.59
N VAL A 269 -11.34 7.45 -42.23
CA VAL A 269 -11.83 6.12 -41.83
C VAL A 269 -11.25 5.00 -42.69
N ASP A 270 -10.40 5.33 -43.68
CA ASP A 270 -9.68 4.34 -44.50
C ASP A 270 -8.47 3.79 -43.72
N MET A 271 -8.74 3.31 -42.51
CA MET A 271 -7.76 2.80 -41.54
C MET A 271 -7.97 1.29 -41.31
N PHE A 272 -8.29 0.84 -40.09
CA PHE A 272 -8.41 -0.58 -39.72
C PHE A 272 -9.31 -1.37 -40.66
N GLN A 273 -10.54 -0.89 -40.90
CA GLN A 273 -11.50 -1.57 -41.78
C GLN A 273 -11.18 -1.47 -43.27
N ALA A 274 -10.25 -0.61 -43.68
CA ALA A 274 -9.82 -0.47 -45.08
C ALA A 274 -8.43 -1.07 -45.33
N ALA A 275 -7.81 -1.67 -44.31
CA ALA A 275 -6.43 -2.14 -44.39
C ALA A 275 -6.27 -3.34 -45.32
N ASP A 276 -7.32 -4.11 -45.48
CA ASP A 276 -7.41 -5.20 -46.43
C ASP A 276 -7.76 -4.65 -47.84
N SER A 277 -7.25 -5.25 -48.91
CA SER A 277 -7.49 -4.76 -50.28
C SER A 277 -8.87 -5.11 -50.86
N GLN A 278 -9.80 -5.56 -50.02
CA GLN A 278 -11.10 -6.14 -50.35
C GLN A 278 -12.26 -5.34 -49.74
N SER A 279 -11.98 -4.54 -48.71
CA SER A 279 -12.94 -3.64 -48.05
C SER A 279 -13.45 -2.53 -48.96
N ASN A 280 -14.69 -2.11 -48.70
CA ASN A 280 -15.35 -0.95 -49.27
C ASN A 280 -16.01 -0.16 -48.15
N VAL A 281 -15.18 0.61 -47.43
CA VAL A 281 -15.58 1.37 -46.25
C VAL A 281 -16.42 2.58 -46.64
N PHE A 282 -17.58 2.72 -46.02
CA PHE A 282 -18.45 3.88 -46.15
C PHE A 282 -18.35 4.74 -44.88
N ASN A 283 -17.84 5.96 -45.04
CA ASN A 283 -17.83 6.97 -43.98
C ASN A 283 -19.23 7.60 -43.84
N ALA A 284 -19.84 7.42 -42.66
CA ALA A 284 -21.14 8.01 -42.31
C ALA A 284 -21.04 9.06 -41.19
N SER A 285 -19.82 9.53 -40.90
CA SER A 285 -19.52 10.54 -39.89
C SER A 285 -20.11 11.91 -40.24
N ASP A 286 -20.17 12.78 -39.23
CA ASP A 286 -20.57 14.17 -39.37
C ASP A 286 -19.68 14.95 -40.36
N PRO A 287 -20.21 16.00 -40.99
CA PRO A 287 -19.45 16.82 -41.92
C PRO A 287 -18.35 17.60 -41.20
N THR A 288 -17.15 17.60 -41.77
CA THR A 288 -16.03 18.43 -41.29
C THR A 288 -15.91 19.74 -42.08
N PRO A 289 -15.45 20.85 -41.46
CA PRO A 289 -15.12 20.99 -40.05
C PRO A 289 -16.36 20.98 -39.14
N ASP A 290 -16.23 20.33 -38.00
CA ASP A 290 -17.22 20.29 -36.93
C ASP A 290 -16.74 21.14 -35.73
N GLY A 291 -17.67 21.85 -35.11
CA GLY A 291 -17.38 22.84 -34.07
C GLY A 291 -18.53 23.08 -33.10
N ASP A 292 -19.43 22.11 -32.95
CA ASP A 292 -20.59 22.24 -32.06
C ASP A 292 -20.42 21.49 -30.71
N GLY A 293 -19.32 20.75 -30.56
CA GLY A 293 -18.93 20.05 -29.33
C GLY A 293 -19.29 18.57 -29.28
N SER A 294 -19.91 18.02 -30.33
CA SER A 294 -20.24 16.60 -30.44
C SER A 294 -20.10 16.12 -31.88
N PHE A 295 -19.09 15.29 -32.15
CA PHE A 295 -18.85 14.77 -33.48
C PHE A 295 -19.26 13.30 -33.60
N TYR A 296 -20.31 13.02 -34.38
CA TYR A 296 -20.70 11.66 -34.69
C TYR A 296 -19.70 11.04 -35.66
N THR A 297 -18.98 10.01 -35.23
CA THR A 297 -18.02 9.27 -36.05
C THR A 297 -18.53 7.87 -36.31
N SER A 298 -18.54 7.44 -37.58
CA SER A 298 -18.98 6.10 -37.95
C SER A 298 -18.45 5.65 -39.29
N ALA A 299 -18.22 4.34 -39.39
CA ALA A 299 -17.93 3.68 -40.64
C ALA A 299 -18.48 2.26 -40.67
N ILE A 300 -18.72 1.76 -41.88
CA ILE A 300 -19.18 0.40 -42.12
C ILE A 300 -18.47 -0.15 -43.36
N ASP A 301 -18.01 -1.40 -43.31
CA ASP A 301 -17.53 -2.08 -44.50
C ASP A 301 -18.71 -2.69 -45.28
N LEU A 302 -18.89 -2.23 -46.52
CA LEU A 302 -19.94 -2.72 -47.42
C LEU A 302 -19.55 -4.01 -48.17
N SER A 303 -18.30 -4.44 -48.06
CA SER A 303 -17.79 -5.71 -48.61
C SER A 303 -17.96 -6.88 -47.62
N ALA A 304 -18.17 -6.60 -46.35
CA ALA A 304 -18.52 -7.55 -45.30
C ALA A 304 -20.03 -7.93 -45.33
N PRO A 305 -20.38 -9.23 -45.26
CA PRO A 305 -19.57 -10.44 -45.42
C PRO A 305 -19.16 -10.74 -46.89
N PRO A 306 -18.03 -11.46 -47.16
CA PRO A 306 -17.22 -12.28 -46.26
C PRO A 306 -15.82 -11.71 -45.92
N TYR A 307 -15.60 -10.40 -46.05
CA TYR A 307 -14.30 -9.75 -45.86
C TYR A 307 -14.30 -8.90 -44.60
N GLN A 308 -14.36 -9.52 -43.43
CA GLN A 308 -14.72 -8.82 -42.21
C GLN A 308 -13.49 -8.72 -41.32
N ASP A 309 -13.35 -7.60 -40.64
CA ASP A 309 -12.09 -7.25 -39.99
C ASP A 309 -12.06 -7.76 -38.54
N SER A 310 -10.96 -8.45 -38.20
CA SER A 310 -10.67 -8.89 -36.83
C SER A 310 -9.26 -8.47 -36.44
N GLY A 311 -9.04 -8.21 -35.15
CA GLY A 311 -7.76 -7.81 -34.56
C GLY A 311 -7.78 -6.40 -33.95
N SER A 312 -6.62 -5.78 -33.86
CA SER A 312 -6.41 -4.48 -33.21
C SER A 312 -5.91 -3.45 -34.21
N GLY A 313 -6.31 -2.18 -34.06
CA GLY A 313 -5.89 -1.12 -34.96
C GLY A 313 -6.64 0.19 -34.79
N VAL A 314 -6.43 1.11 -35.73
CA VAL A 314 -7.02 2.44 -35.71
C VAL A 314 -8.31 2.43 -36.51
N LEU A 315 -9.47 2.65 -35.87
CA LEU A 315 -10.75 2.77 -36.57
C LEU A 315 -10.82 4.05 -37.42
N ALA A 316 -10.33 5.17 -36.88
CA ALA A 316 -10.27 6.43 -37.60
C ALA A 316 -9.13 7.33 -37.11
N ARG A 317 -8.54 8.08 -38.04
CA ARG A 317 -7.60 9.16 -37.75
C ARG A 317 -8.29 10.51 -37.94
N ILE A 318 -8.36 11.31 -36.90
CA ILE A 318 -9.16 12.54 -36.86
C ILE A 318 -8.21 13.73 -36.73
N THR A 319 -8.30 14.68 -37.66
CA THR A 319 -7.50 15.91 -37.59
C THR A 319 -8.25 16.98 -36.80
N ILE A 320 -7.65 17.48 -35.73
CA ILE A 320 -8.18 18.55 -34.89
C ILE A 320 -7.41 19.87 -35.12
N SER A 321 -8.06 20.99 -34.82
CA SER A 321 -7.44 22.32 -34.81
C SER A 321 -7.60 22.96 -33.44
N ALA A 322 -6.49 23.42 -32.87
CA ALA A 322 -6.46 24.18 -31.63
C ALA A 322 -6.94 25.63 -31.86
N LEU A 323 -8.00 26.05 -31.16
CA LEU A 323 -8.66 27.34 -31.34
C LEU A 323 -8.23 28.36 -30.29
N ALA A 324 -8.27 28.02 -29.00
CA ALA A 324 -8.04 28.94 -27.91
C ALA A 324 -7.36 28.24 -26.71
N PRO A 325 -6.67 29.00 -25.83
CA PRO A 325 -6.09 28.45 -24.61
C PRO A 325 -7.12 27.77 -23.72
N GLY A 326 -6.78 26.61 -23.17
CA GLY A 326 -7.64 25.79 -22.33
C GLY A 326 -7.47 24.29 -22.62
N THR A 327 -8.11 23.45 -21.81
CA THR A 327 -8.15 22.01 -22.04
C THR A 327 -9.50 21.57 -22.59
N SER A 328 -9.46 20.57 -23.47
CA SER A 328 -10.63 19.88 -24.00
C SER A 328 -10.48 18.39 -23.74
N ILE A 329 -11.32 17.84 -22.87
CA ILE A 329 -11.45 16.40 -22.73
C ILE A 329 -12.16 15.87 -23.98
N LEU A 330 -11.58 14.85 -24.59
CA LEU A 330 -12.15 14.06 -25.67
C LEU A 330 -12.78 12.81 -25.06
N SER A 331 -14.10 12.73 -25.07
CA SER A 331 -14.83 11.58 -24.53
C SER A 331 -15.54 10.80 -25.61
N VAL A 332 -15.34 9.48 -25.64
CA VAL A 332 -16.13 8.58 -26.47
C VAL A 332 -17.44 8.29 -25.75
N SER A 333 -18.57 8.60 -26.40
CA SER A 333 -19.91 8.44 -25.86
C SER A 333 -20.77 7.60 -26.80
N ASN A 334 -21.65 6.78 -26.22
CA ASN A 334 -22.56 5.88 -26.94
C ASN A 334 -21.90 5.04 -28.06
N PRO A 335 -20.73 4.41 -27.83
CA PRO A 335 -20.13 3.58 -28.86
C PRO A 335 -21.02 2.38 -29.17
N SER A 336 -21.09 1.99 -30.43
CA SER A 336 -21.82 0.80 -30.89
C SER A 336 -20.98 0.10 -31.93
N LEU A 337 -20.73 -1.18 -31.70
CA LEU A 337 -19.95 -2.06 -32.57
C LEU A 337 -20.86 -3.17 -33.05
N THR A 338 -20.86 -3.47 -34.35
CA THR A 338 -21.73 -4.50 -34.92
C THR A 338 -20.93 -5.55 -35.67
N ASP A 339 -21.30 -6.81 -35.47
CA ASP A 339 -20.78 -7.93 -36.25
C ASP A 339 -21.59 -8.13 -37.54
N VAL A 340 -21.14 -9.10 -38.33
CA VAL A 340 -21.67 -9.42 -39.66
C VAL A 340 -23.01 -10.12 -39.65
N ASN A 341 -23.39 -10.66 -38.49
CA ASN A 341 -24.67 -11.28 -38.23
C ASN A 341 -25.69 -10.25 -37.69
N GLY A 342 -25.23 -9.01 -37.44
CA GLY A 342 -26.02 -7.92 -36.87
C GLY A 342 -26.14 -7.97 -35.35
N ASN A 343 -25.26 -8.71 -34.66
CA ASN A 343 -25.15 -8.66 -33.20
C ASN A 343 -24.27 -7.47 -32.79
N TYR A 344 -24.53 -6.93 -31.60
CA TYR A 344 -23.69 -5.89 -31.02
C TYR A 344 -22.50 -6.52 -30.31
N ILE A 345 -21.29 -6.11 -30.68
CA ILE A 345 -20.03 -6.57 -30.08
C ILE A 345 -19.84 -5.81 -28.77
N GLY A 346 -19.58 -6.53 -27.68
CA GLY A 346 -19.36 -5.95 -26.34
C GLY A 346 -20.59 -5.30 -25.71
N ASP A 347 -21.82 -5.59 -26.17
CA ASP A 347 -23.08 -5.16 -25.56
C ASP A 347 -23.60 -6.26 -24.62
N TYR A 348 -23.30 -6.15 -23.33
CA TYR A 348 -23.70 -7.13 -22.31
C TYR A 348 -25.04 -6.79 -21.68
N THR A 349 -25.46 -5.52 -21.73
CA THR A 349 -26.73 -5.06 -21.17
C THR A 349 -27.90 -5.19 -22.14
N GLY A 350 -27.63 -5.41 -23.43
CA GLY A 350 -28.60 -5.57 -24.51
C GLY A 350 -29.24 -4.24 -24.95
N ASP A 351 -28.56 -3.12 -24.71
CA ASP A 351 -29.06 -1.78 -25.02
C ASP A 351 -28.49 -1.17 -26.31
N SER A 352 -27.72 -1.96 -27.07
CA SER A 352 -26.99 -1.62 -28.30
C SER A 352 -25.75 -0.74 -28.15
N ILE A 353 -25.36 -0.45 -26.90
CA ILE A 353 -24.15 0.31 -26.58
C ILE A 353 -23.06 -0.68 -26.17
N PHE A 354 -21.83 -0.40 -26.60
CA PHE A 354 -20.65 -1.14 -26.19
C PHE A 354 -20.34 -0.82 -24.72
N ASP A 355 -20.33 -1.86 -23.89
CA ASP A 355 -20.13 -1.84 -22.45
C ASP A 355 -18.67 -2.13 -22.04
N GLY A 356 -17.80 -2.44 -22.99
CA GLY A 356 -16.38 -2.73 -22.72
C GLY A 356 -15.56 -1.49 -22.36
N PRO A 357 -14.25 -1.66 -22.09
CA PRO A 357 -13.38 -0.56 -21.65
C PRO A 357 -13.28 0.58 -22.67
N ILE A 358 -13.34 1.82 -22.18
CA ILE A 358 -13.23 3.05 -22.99
C ILE A 358 -12.12 3.95 -22.45
N HIS A 359 -11.12 4.27 -23.28
CA HIS A 359 -10.07 5.24 -22.95
C HIS A 359 -10.34 6.60 -23.60
N ASN A 360 -10.52 7.61 -22.75
CA ASN A 360 -10.64 9.01 -23.17
C ASN A 360 -9.27 9.67 -23.27
N ALA A 361 -9.22 10.82 -23.93
CA ALA A 361 -8.00 11.62 -24.08
C ALA A 361 -8.24 13.10 -23.75
N GLU A 362 -7.18 13.90 -23.68
CA GLU A 362 -7.26 15.33 -23.43
C GLU A 362 -6.35 16.13 -24.37
N ILE A 363 -6.84 17.27 -24.84
CA ILE A 363 -6.07 18.22 -25.63
C ILE A 363 -5.85 19.48 -24.81
N ALA A 364 -4.59 19.78 -24.49
CA ALA A 364 -4.20 21.00 -23.80
C ALA A 364 -3.70 22.04 -24.81
N VAL A 365 -4.33 23.22 -24.87
CA VAL A 365 -3.95 24.29 -25.80
C VAL A 365 -3.32 25.46 -25.03
N ASP A 366 -2.11 25.85 -25.42
CA ASP A 366 -1.29 26.87 -24.76
C ASP A 366 -1.05 26.60 -23.26
N GLU A 367 -1.21 25.35 -22.83
CA GLU A 367 -0.91 24.83 -21.51
C GLU A 367 -0.38 23.40 -21.58
N LEU A 368 0.10 22.87 -20.45
CA LEU A 368 0.65 21.53 -20.36
C LEU A 368 -0.45 20.52 -20.04
N CYS A 369 -0.28 19.29 -20.52
CA CYS A 369 -1.11 18.16 -20.13
C CYS A 369 -1.16 18.00 -18.60
N PRO A 370 -2.35 17.90 -17.99
CA PRO A 370 -2.47 17.68 -16.56
C PRO A 370 -1.90 16.30 -16.18
N GLY A 371 -1.22 16.22 -15.04
CA GLY A 371 -0.67 14.96 -14.52
C GLY A 371 0.72 14.58 -14.99
N LEU A 372 1.35 15.30 -15.92
CA LEU A 372 2.79 15.15 -16.13
C LEU A 372 3.52 15.74 -14.90
N PRO A 373 4.41 14.98 -14.23
CA PRO A 373 5.23 15.55 -13.17
C PRO A 373 6.02 16.71 -13.77
N LEU A 374 5.92 17.88 -13.15
CA LEU A 374 6.67 19.06 -13.56
C LEU A 374 8.16 18.69 -13.52
N THR A 375 8.78 18.48 -14.69
CA THR A 375 10.24 18.45 -14.79
C THR A 375 10.75 19.81 -14.33
N ARG A 376 11.36 19.85 -13.15
CA ARG A 376 11.69 21.10 -12.47
C ARG A 376 13.19 21.28 -12.53
N VAL A 377 13.64 21.94 -13.58
CA VAL A 377 15.04 22.32 -13.70
C VAL A 377 15.34 23.47 -12.74
N GLY A 378 16.30 23.26 -11.84
CA GLY A 378 16.67 24.24 -10.82
C GLY A 378 18.16 24.23 -10.48
N ILE A 379 18.56 25.21 -9.66
CA ILE A 379 19.90 25.31 -9.09
C ILE A 379 19.74 25.31 -7.58
N ASP A 380 20.45 24.41 -6.90
CA ASP A 380 20.63 24.45 -5.46
C ASP A 380 21.97 25.13 -5.13
N ALA A 381 21.90 26.23 -4.38
CA ALA A 381 23.05 27.02 -4.02
C ALA A 381 23.91 26.39 -2.90
N ASN A 382 23.47 25.30 -2.25
CA ASN A 382 24.21 24.62 -1.18
C ASN A 382 24.06 23.08 -1.24
N SER A 383 24.90 22.43 -2.05
CA SER A 383 24.89 20.97 -2.26
C SER A 383 25.21 20.10 -1.04
N SER A 384 25.52 20.70 0.12
CA SER A 384 25.96 20.00 1.33
C SER A 384 24.94 20.00 2.46
N GLN A 385 23.80 20.68 2.29
CA GLN A 385 22.75 20.71 3.31
C GLN A 385 22.02 19.36 3.36
N PHE A 386 21.69 18.88 4.56
CA PHE A 386 21.00 17.61 4.72
C PHE A 386 19.47 17.82 4.76
N PRO A 387 18.68 16.98 4.05
CA PRO A 387 19.13 15.90 3.15
C PRO A 387 19.77 16.48 1.88
N ALA A 388 20.91 15.93 1.44
CA ALA A 388 21.62 16.42 0.26
C ALA A 388 21.05 15.79 -1.01
N ASN A 389 21.13 16.50 -2.13
CA ASN A 389 20.78 15.91 -3.43
C ASN A 389 21.76 14.77 -3.77
N THR A 390 21.23 13.72 -4.38
CA THR A 390 22.02 12.59 -4.88
C THR A 390 21.76 12.37 -6.36
N ALA A 391 22.42 11.39 -6.97
CA ALA A 391 22.15 11.02 -8.36
C ALA A 391 20.73 10.45 -8.58
N THR A 392 20.03 10.04 -7.51
CA THR A 392 18.74 9.34 -7.59
C THR A 392 17.63 10.00 -6.77
N SER A 393 17.91 11.08 -6.03
CA SER A 393 16.92 11.77 -5.21
C SER A 393 17.26 13.24 -4.98
N LEU A 394 16.23 14.07 -4.83
CA LEU A 394 16.39 15.48 -4.43
C LEU A 394 16.24 15.62 -2.92
N GLY A 395 17.18 16.33 -2.33
CA GLY A 395 17.19 16.71 -0.92
C GLY A 395 16.58 18.10 -0.70
N SER A 396 17.13 18.86 0.25
CA SER A 396 16.80 20.28 0.39
C SER A 396 17.34 21.08 -0.79
N THR A 397 16.60 22.11 -1.20
CA THR A 397 17.00 23.00 -2.31
C THR A 397 17.07 24.44 -1.83
N GLU A 398 18.29 24.98 -1.75
CA GLU A 398 18.54 26.31 -1.22
C GLU A 398 18.66 27.34 -2.34
N ALA A 399 17.78 28.33 -2.35
CA ALA A 399 17.86 29.42 -3.32
C ALA A 399 19.04 30.38 -3.08
N CYS A 400 19.70 30.32 -1.91
CA CYS A 400 20.81 31.21 -1.57
C CYS A 400 21.80 30.60 -0.57
N PHE A 401 23.09 30.85 -0.80
CA PHE A 401 24.18 30.46 0.10
C PHE A 401 25.11 31.65 0.39
N PRO A 402 25.30 32.05 1.67
CA PRO A 402 26.17 33.17 2.02
C PRO A 402 27.65 32.77 1.91
N THR A 403 28.42 33.48 1.08
CA THR A 403 29.87 33.24 0.91
C THR A 403 30.70 34.52 1.04
N SER A 404 31.98 34.40 1.38
CA SER A 404 32.90 35.52 1.59
C SER A 404 33.89 35.70 0.43
N SER A 405 34.39 36.92 0.20
CA SER A 405 35.27 37.19 -0.94
C SER A 405 36.56 36.33 -0.91
N GLY A 406 36.77 35.52 -1.96
CA GLY A 406 37.90 34.60 -2.09
C GLY A 406 37.59 33.14 -1.72
N SER A 407 36.34 32.82 -1.37
CA SER A 407 35.86 31.45 -1.07
C SER A 407 35.32 30.75 -2.33
N SER A 408 35.34 29.42 -2.35
CA SER A 408 34.64 28.58 -3.34
C SER A 408 33.52 27.77 -2.67
N THR A 409 32.44 27.49 -3.39
CA THR A 409 31.30 26.67 -2.94
C THR A 409 30.77 25.86 -4.11
N ASP A 410 30.22 24.69 -3.82
CA ASP A 410 29.63 23.78 -4.81
C ASP A 410 28.12 24.03 -4.90
N ILE A 411 27.56 23.86 -6.11
CA ILE A 411 26.13 24.02 -6.42
C ILE A 411 25.67 22.79 -7.17
N ASP A 412 24.40 22.40 -7.00
CA ASP A 412 23.80 21.34 -7.81
C ASP A 412 22.87 21.95 -8.87
N LEU A 413 22.89 21.37 -10.07
CA LEU A 413 21.81 21.52 -11.03
C LEU A 413 20.96 20.26 -10.96
N PHE A 414 19.66 20.43 -10.76
CA PHE A 414 18.70 19.34 -10.74
C PHE A 414 17.65 19.50 -11.84
N ILE A 415 16.98 18.40 -12.18
CA ILE A 415 15.93 18.31 -13.20
C ILE A 415 14.71 17.56 -12.65
#